data_AF-A0A7W6RDK2-F1
#
_entry.id   AF-A0A7W6RDK2-F1
#
_cell.length_a   1.000
_cell.length_b   1.000
_cell.length_c   1.000
_cell.angle_alpha   90.00
_cell.angle_beta   90.00
_cell.angle_gamma   90.00
#
_symmetry.space_group_name_H-M   'P 1'
#
loop_
_entity.id
_entity.type
_entity.pdbx_description
1 polymer ?
#
loop_
_entity_poly.entity_id
_entity_poly.type
_entity_poly.pdbx_seq_one_letter_code
_entity_poly.pdbx_strand_id
1 'polypeptide(L)'
;MTADGGPREPGGIAAVVQALDAALEDEAGEPRPLGDPRAKDTIRHWDRLAEGVDDDALDSVLGEAVSRLAADPPGRARLLAAGLIPEIRVQTALIAGYVRLFRRMRQIARDGGLDDAALMAETRADLRRLNTRLADALTVIHQQRRERLALEAILERRERRLARANVATANARDDLRAAQAALAEVESERDLARRAAADLTAERDDLRRDLTRARAGVEDLKARYLEKFALSLHDLNRARETLYNDPGSTLPANKASVAQGYYMILEDMDAAAEAQKLMASILKEGM
;
A
#
# COMPACT_ATOMS: atom_id res chain seq x y z
N MET A 1 -7.76 -74.24 -53.58
CA MET A 1 -8.48 -73.16 -52.85
C MET A 1 -7.85 -73.06 -51.47
N THR A 2 -6.80 -72.26 -51.36
CA THR A 2 -6.07 -72.00 -50.11
C THR A 2 -6.83 -70.94 -49.33
N ALA A 3 -7.48 -71.38 -48.25
CA ALA A 3 -8.04 -70.48 -47.25
C ALA A 3 -6.86 -69.93 -46.43
N ASP A 4 -6.56 -68.67 -46.65
CA ASP A 4 -5.51 -67.91 -45.99
C ASP A 4 -5.95 -67.58 -44.56
N GLY A 5 -5.44 -68.36 -43.60
CA GLY A 5 -5.57 -68.12 -42.17
C GLY A 5 -4.46 -67.18 -41.70
N GLY A 6 -4.63 -65.89 -41.92
CA GLY A 6 -3.76 -64.88 -41.33
C GLY A 6 -3.92 -64.82 -39.80
N PRO A 7 -2.83 -64.69 -39.03
CA PRO A 7 -2.91 -64.53 -37.58
C PRO A 7 -3.59 -63.20 -37.25
N ARG A 8 -4.69 -63.24 -36.47
CA ARG A 8 -5.29 -62.04 -35.87
C ARG A 8 -4.23 -61.37 -34.99
N GLU A 9 -3.85 -60.14 -35.31
CA GLU A 9 -2.98 -59.33 -34.45
C GLU A 9 -3.60 -59.24 -33.04
N PRO A 10 -2.80 -59.40 -31.97
CA PRO A 10 -3.29 -59.22 -30.60
C PRO A 10 -3.83 -57.79 -30.45
N GLY A 11 -5.01 -57.65 -29.86
CA GLY A 11 -5.69 -56.37 -29.66
C GLY A 11 -4.86 -55.42 -28.81
N GLY A 12 -4.04 -54.60 -29.45
CA GLY A 12 -3.11 -53.67 -28.80
C GLY A 12 -3.81 -52.41 -28.27
N ILE A 13 -3.07 -51.62 -27.47
CA ILE A 13 -3.53 -50.34 -26.90
C ILE A 13 -4.17 -49.42 -27.96
N ALA A 14 -3.66 -49.40 -29.19
CA ALA A 14 -4.21 -48.61 -30.29
C ALA A 14 -5.64 -49.03 -30.69
N ALA A 15 -5.93 -50.33 -30.69
CA ALA A 15 -7.27 -50.84 -30.98
C ALA A 15 -8.26 -50.45 -29.88
N VAL A 16 -7.84 -50.52 -28.61
CA VAL A 16 -8.67 -50.10 -27.47
C VAL A 16 -8.89 -48.59 -27.47
N VAL A 17 -7.89 -47.79 -27.84
CA VAL A 17 -8.03 -46.34 -28.01
C VAL A 17 -9.08 -46.02 -29.08
N GLN A 18 -8.98 -46.62 -30.28
CA GLN A 18 -9.95 -46.40 -31.34
C GLN A 18 -11.36 -46.87 -30.97
N ALA A 19 -11.48 -48.03 -30.36
CA ALA A 19 -12.76 -48.56 -29.91
C ALA A 19 -13.38 -47.66 -28.83
N LEU A 20 -12.58 -47.17 -27.88
CA LEU A 20 -13.05 -46.27 -26.83
C LEU A 20 -13.45 -44.90 -27.40
N ASP A 21 -12.66 -44.35 -28.32
CA ASP A 21 -12.99 -43.08 -28.99
C ASP A 21 -14.31 -43.16 -29.75
N ALA A 22 -14.50 -44.23 -30.54
CA ALA A 22 -15.75 -44.47 -31.26
C ALA A 22 -16.95 -44.73 -30.33
N ALA A 23 -16.72 -45.27 -29.13
CA ALA A 23 -17.78 -45.53 -28.15
C ALA A 23 -18.20 -44.30 -27.34
N LEU A 24 -17.37 -43.25 -27.34
CA LEU A 24 -17.65 -41.98 -26.67
C LEU A 24 -18.56 -41.07 -27.49
N GLU A 25 -18.85 -41.40 -28.75
CA GLU A 25 -19.74 -40.66 -29.64
C GLU A 25 -21.01 -41.46 -29.93
N ASP A 26 -22.15 -40.77 -30.03
CA ASP A 26 -23.37 -41.33 -30.60
C ASP A 26 -23.43 -41.12 -32.12
N GLU A 27 -24.50 -41.60 -32.77
CA GLU A 27 -24.68 -41.49 -34.23
C GLU A 27 -24.79 -40.02 -34.72
N ALA A 28 -24.99 -39.07 -33.81
CA ALA A 28 -25.03 -37.63 -34.07
C ALA A 28 -23.70 -36.91 -33.73
N GLY A 29 -22.70 -37.62 -33.22
CA GLY A 29 -21.41 -37.06 -32.78
C GLY A 29 -21.44 -36.42 -31.40
N GLU A 30 -22.52 -36.62 -30.63
CA GLU A 30 -22.65 -36.11 -29.27
C GLU A 30 -22.03 -37.08 -28.25
N PRO A 31 -21.52 -36.57 -27.11
CA PRO A 31 -20.84 -37.42 -26.13
C PRO A 31 -21.81 -38.41 -25.47
N ARG A 32 -21.51 -39.69 -25.63
CA ARG A 32 -22.31 -40.79 -25.09
C ARG A 32 -21.82 -41.22 -23.70
N PRO A 33 -22.71 -41.28 -22.68
CA PRO A 33 -22.33 -41.81 -21.38
C PRO A 33 -22.01 -43.31 -21.47
N LEU A 34 -20.85 -43.70 -20.95
CA LEU A 34 -20.44 -45.12 -20.91
C LEU A 34 -21.20 -45.92 -19.83
N GLY A 35 -21.87 -45.24 -18.89
CA GLY A 35 -22.75 -45.84 -17.89
C GLY A 35 -22.01 -46.51 -16.72
N ASP A 36 -22.77 -47.07 -15.77
CA ASP A 36 -22.20 -47.75 -14.59
C ASP A 36 -21.58 -49.11 -15.00
N PRO A 37 -20.27 -49.36 -14.79
CA PRO A 37 -19.63 -50.63 -15.11
C PRO A 37 -20.20 -51.84 -14.36
N ARG A 38 -21.05 -51.64 -13.35
CA ARG A 38 -21.80 -52.71 -12.66
C ARG A 38 -23.05 -53.15 -13.43
N ALA A 39 -23.56 -52.33 -14.34
CA ALA A 39 -24.73 -52.66 -15.12
C ALA A 39 -24.40 -53.74 -16.17
N LYS A 40 -25.31 -54.71 -16.33
CA LYS A 40 -25.09 -55.90 -17.18
C LYS A 40 -24.82 -55.56 -18.65
N ASP A 41 -25.46 -54.54 -19.20
CA ASP A 41 -25.27 -54.18 -20.61
C ASP A 41 -24.05 -53.29 -20.81
N THR A 42 -23.70 -52.47 -19.82
CA THR A 42 -22.47 -51.68 -19.79
C THR A 42 -21.23 -52.56 -19.70
N ILE A 43 -21.22 -53.56 -18.81
CA ILE A 43 -20.06 -54.46 -18.67
C ILE A 43 -19.84 -55.31 -19.92
N ARG A 44 -20.92 -55.69 -20.63
CA ARG A 44 -20.86 -56.35 -21.95
C ARG A 44 -20.34 -55.44 -23.06
N HIS A 45 -20.58 -54.14 -22.93
CA HIS A 45 -20.03 -53.16 -23.85
C HIS A 45 -18.53 -53.01 -23.62
N TRP A 46 -18.10 -52.84 -22.37
CA TRP A 46 -16.69 -52.81 -21.99
C TRP A 46 -15.93 -54.10 -22.35
N ASP A 47 -16.54 -55.26 -22.19
CA ASP A 47 -15.98 -56.55 -22.62
C ASP A 47 -15.65 -56.56 -24.13
N ARG A 48 -16.53 -55.98 -24.95
CA ARG A 48 -16.34 -55.81 -26.40
C ARG A 48 -15.27 -54.77 -26.72
N LEU A 49 -15.23 -53.65 -26.00
CA LEU A 49 -14.21 -52.61 -26.20
C LEU A 49 -12.79 -53.13 -25.91
N ALA A 50 -12.67 -54.09 -24.99
CA ALA A 50 -11.42 -54.72 -24.63
C ALA A 50 -11.21 -56.09 -25.31
N GLU A 51 -11.95 -56.40 -26.38
CA GLU A 51 -11.80 -57.66 -27.10
C GLU A 51 -10.35 -57.81 -27.62
N GLY A 52 -9.75 -58.98 -27.38
CA GLY A 52 -8.35 -59.25 -27.74
C GLY A 52 -7.31 -58.75 -26.73
N VAL A 53 -7.72 -58.11 -25.64
CA VAL A 53 -6.84 -57.76 -24.51
C VAL A 53 -6.88 -58.86 -23.45
N ASP A 54 -5.71 -59.37 -23.07
CA ASP A 54 -5.58 -60.34 -21.98
C ASP A 54 -6.01 -59.76 -20.63
N ASP A 55 -6.63 -60.59 -19.80
CA ASP A 55 -7.17 -60.19 -18.49
C ASP A 55 -6.09 -59.61 -17.56
N ASP A 56 -4.85 -60.10 -17.64
CA ASP A 56 -3.73 -59.58 -16.86
C ASP A 56 -3.25 -58.20 -17.33
N ALA A 57 -3.36 -57.93 -18.63
CA ALA A 57 -2.95 -56.67 -19.26
C ALA A 57 -4.04 -55.59 -19.24
N LEU A 58 -5.28 -55.98 -18.94
CA LEU A 58 -6.48 -55.16 -19.09
C LEU A 58 -6.43 -53.82 -18.33
N ASP A 59 -5.90 -53.83 -17.11
CA ASP A 59 -5.77 -52.64 -16.25
C ASP A 59 -4.80 -51.61 -16.87
N SER A 60 -3.60 -52.07 -17.23
CA SER A 60 -2.58 -51.22 -17.87
C SER A 60 -3.03 -50.70 -19.23
N VAL A 61 -3.66 -51.56 -20.04
CA VAL A 61 -4.10 -51.20 -21.40
C VAL A 61 -5.22 -50.17 -21.37
N LEU A 62 -6.24 -50.35 -20.50
CA LEU A 62 -7.32 -49.37 -20.35
C LEU A 62 -6.81 -48.05 -19.77
N GLY A 63 -5.94 -48.11 -18.75
CA GLY A 63 -5.34 -46.91 -18.16
C GLY A 63 -4.53 -46.09 -19.17
N GLU A 64 -3.75 -46.77 -20.01
CA GLU A 64 -2.97 -46.11 -21.06
C GLU A 64 -3.84 -45.60 -22.21
N ALA A 65 -4.88 -46.34 -22.60
CA ALA A 65 -5.82 -45.90 -23.63
C ALA A 65 -6.55 -44.60 -23.22
N VAL A 66 -7.07 -44.53 -21.99
CA VAL A 66 -7.70 -43.32 -21.45
C VAL A 66 -6.71 -42.16 -21.38
N SER A 67 -5.46 -42.43 -20.98
CA SER A 67 -4.42 -41.40 -20.91
C SER A 67 -4.08 -40.82 -22.29
N ARG A 68 -4.02 -41.66 -23.33
CA ARG A 68 -3.77 -41.23 -24.71
C ARG A 68 -4.91 -40.38 -25.27
N LEU A 69 -6.16 -40.76 -25.00
CA LEU A 69 -7.34 -39.97 -25.39
C LEU A 69 -7.44 -38.63 -24.66
N ALA A 70 -7.05 -38.61 -23.38
CA ALA A 70 -7.08 -37.39 -22.58
C ALA A 70 -5.97 -36.38 -22.92
N ALA A 71 -4.96 -36.78 -23.70
CA ALA A 71 -3.89 -35.88 -24.17
C ALA A 71 -4.41 -34.80 -25.12
N ASP A 72 -5.53 -35.06 -25.80
CA ASP A 72 -6.19 -34.13 -26.71
C ASP A 72 -7.39 -33.45 -26.02
N PRO A 73 -7.53 -32.09 -26.06
CA PRO A 73 -8.63 -31.38 -25.40
C PRO A 73 -10.05 -31.89 -25.72
N PRO A 74 -10.44 -32.16 -26.99
CA PRO A 74 -11.77 -32.70 -27.29
C PRO A 74 -11.92 -34.16 -26.84
N GLY A 75 -10.88 -35.00 -26.92
CA GLY A 75 -10.90 -36.35 -26.34
C GLY A 75 -11.11 -36.33 -24.82
N ARG A 76 -10.43 -35.41 -24.13
CA ARG A 76 -10.62 -35.18 -22.68
C ARG A 76 -12.04 -34.72 -22.35
N ALA A 77 -12.61 -33.79 -23.12
CA ALA A 77 -13.98 -33.32 -22.90
C ALA A 77 -15.01 -34.46 -23.05
N ARG A 78 -14.85 -35.31 -24.08
CA ARG A 78 -15.70 -36.49 -24.31
C ARG A 78 -15.59 -37.52 -23.18
N LEU A 79 -14.38 -37.81 -22.71
CA LEU A 79 -14.17 -38.68 -21.55
C LEU A 79 -14.88 -38.16 -20.30
N LEU A 80 -14.76 -36.87 -19.99
CA LEU A 80 -15.42 -36.25 -18.85
C LEU A 80 -16.94 -36.29 -18.97
N ALA A 81 -17.48 -36.00 -20.16
CA ALA A 81 -18.91 -36.11 -20.45
C ALA A 81 -19.43 -37.55 -20.30
N ALA A 82 -18.59 -38.54 -20.63
CA ALA A 82 -18.91 -39.95 -20.44
C ALA A 82 -18.74 -40.46 -19.00
N GLY A 83 -18.27 -39.61 -18.07
CA GLY A 83 -18.08 -39.94 -16.66
C GLY A 83 -16.71 -40.56 -16.32
N LEU A 84 -15.77 -40.59 -17.27
CA LEU A 84 -14.39 -41.02 -17.05
C LEU A 84 -13.50 -39.81 -16.75
N ILE A 85 -12.87 -39.81 -15.59
CA ILE A 85 -11.94 -38.79 -15.16
C ILE A 85 -10.52 -39.34 -15.36
N PRO A 86 -9.78 -38.88 -16.39
CA PRO A 86 -8.47 -39.46 -16.75
C PRO A 86 -7.45 -39.45 -15.62
N GLU A 87 -7.55 -38.49 -14.71
CA GLU A 87 -6.68 -38.35 -13.55
C GLU A 87 -6.95 -39.42 -12.47
N ILE A 88 -8.12 -40.07 -12.48
CA ILE A 88 -8.51 -41.10 -11.52
C ILE A 88 -8.22 -42.48 -12.09
N ARG A 89 -6.95 -42.91 -12.03
CA ARG A 89 -6.50 -44.25 -12.48
C ARG A 89 -7.25 -45.42 -11.84
N VAL A 90 -7.85 -45.20 -10.67
CA VAL A 90 -8.70 -46.20 -10.02
C VAL A 90 -9.95 -46.53 -10.84
N GLN A 91 -10.52 -45.58 -11.59
CA GLN A 91 -11.70 -45.85 -12.40
C GLN A 91 -11.42 -46.90 -13.48
N THR A 92 -10.32 -46.77 -14.22
CA THR A 92 -9.92 -47.75 -15.25
C THR A 92 -9.58 -49.10 -14.63
N ALA A 93 -8.92 -49.12 -13.47
CA ALA A 93 -8.61 -50.35 -12.74
C ALA A 93 -9.88 -51.08 -12.25
N LEU A 94 -10.92 -50.34 -11.86
CA LEU A 94 -12.20 -50.90 -11.46
C LEU A 94 -12.94 -51.50 -12.64
N ILE A 95 -13.01 -50.76 -13.76
CA ILE A 95 -13.62 -51.24 -15.01
C ILE A 95 -12.94 -52.52 -15.46
N ALA A 96 -11.60 -52.56 -15.47
CA ALA A 96 -10.83 -53.77 -15.78
C ALA A 96 -11.18 -54.94 -14.84
N GLY A 97 -11.30 -54.67 -13.53
CA GLY A 97 -11.71 -55.70 -12.56
C GLY A 97 -13.10 -56.26 -12.81
N TYR A 98 -14.07 -55.40 -13.15
CA TYR A 98 -15.43 -55.82 -13.51
C TYR A 98 -15.44 -56.64 -14.80
N VAL A 99 -14.75 -56.20 -15.86
CA VAL A 99 -14.69 -56.92 -17.13
C VAL A 99 -14.08 -58.32 -16.96
N ARG A 100 -12.98 -58.45 -16.19
CA ARG A 100 -12.41 -59.76 -15.83
C ARG A 100 -13.42 -60.67 -15.13
N LEU A 101 -14.08 -60.13 -14.11
CA LEU A 101 -15.11 -60.86 -13.37
C LEU A 101 -16.22 -61.35 -14.32
N PHE A 102 -16.65 -60.51 -15.24
CA PHE A 102 -17.67 -60.83 -16.24
C PHE A 102 -17.21 -61.94 -17.21
N ARG A 103 -16.01 -61.83 -17.78
CA ARG A 103 -15.42 -62.85 -18.67
C ARG A 103 -15.32 -64.19 -17.99
N ARG A 104 -14.88 -64.20 -16.72
CA ARG A 104 -14.75 -65.40 -15.90
C ARG A 104 -16.11 -66.03 -15.57
N MET A 105 -17.11 -65.25 -15.16
CA MET A 105 -18.48 -65.74 -14.96
C MET A 105 -19.08 -66.33 -16.25
N ARG A 106 -18.79 -65.71 -17.41
CA ARG A 106 -19.22 -66.21 -18.72
C ARG A 106 -18.53 -67.52 -19.09
N GLN A 107 -17.26 -67.69 -18.72
CA GLN A 107 -16.53 -68.94 -18.92
C GLN A 107 -17.09 -70.06 -18.05
N ILE A 108 -17.30 -69.82 -16.76
CA ILE A 108 -17.94 -70.78 -15.83
C ILE A 108 -19.31 -71.23 -16.34
N ALA A 109 -20.11 -70.29 -16.87
CA ALA A 109 -21.43 -70.61 -17.43
C ALA A 109 -21.36 -71.46 -18.71
N ARG A 110 -20.30 -71.34 -19.51
CA ARG A 110 -20.07 -72.16 -20.71
C ARG A 110 -19.61 -73.58 -20.37
N ASP A 111 -18.81 -73.71 -19.32
CA ASP A 111 -18.17 -74.98 -18.93
C ASP A 111 -19.12 -75.91 -18.15
N GLY A 112 -20.42 -75.59 -18.09
CA GLY A 112 -21.46 -76.49 -17.60
C GLY A 112 -21.86 -76.30 -16.13
N GLY A 113 -21.33 -75.28 -15.44
CA GLY A 113 -21.80 -74.90 -14.11
C GLY A 113 -20.71 -74.80 -13.04
N LEU A 114 -21.19 -74.48 -11.84
CA LEU A 114 -20.46 -73.86 -10.74
C LEU A 114 -19.68 -74.85 -9.84
N ASP A 115 -19.38 -76.05 -10.33
CA ASP A 115 -18.76 -77.11 -9.53
C ASP A 115 -17.24 -76.94 -9.35
N ASP A 116 -16.65 -76.00 -10.09
CA ASP A 116 -15.21 -75.79 -10.06
C ASP A 116 -14.82 -74.84 -8.91
N ALA A 117 -14.56 -75.42 -7.73
CA ALA A 117 -14.19 -74.72 -6.51
C ALA A 117 -12.98 -73.79 -6.69
N ALA A 118 -12.08 -74.11 -7.64
CA ALA A 118 -10.93 -73.28 -8.00
C ALA A 118 -11.36 -71.93 -8.61
N LEU A 119 -12.30 -71.94 -9.56
CA LEU A 119 -12.83 -70.74 -10.22
C LEU A 119 -13.56 -69.82 -9.22
N MET A 120 -14.28 -70.38 -8.24
CA MET A 120 -14.91 -69.61 -7.16
C MET A 120 -13.91 -69.00 -6.18
N ALA A 121 -12.84 -69.73 -5.84
CA ALA A 121 -11.77 -69.23 -4.99
C ALA A 121 -11.05 -68.04 -5.64
N GLU A 122 -10.78 -68.14 -6.93
CA GLU A 122 -10.14 -67.08 -7.72
C GLU A 122 -11.04 -65.85 -7.86
N THR A 123 -12.33 -66.06 -8.14
CA THR A 123 -13.33 -64.99 -8.21
C THR A 123 -13.44 -64.21 -6.90
N ARG A 124 -13.39 -64.91 -5.76
CA ARG A 124 -13.34 -64.27 -4.43
C ARG A 124 -12.04 -63.53 -4.20
N ALA A 125 -10.91 -64.02 -4.72
CA ALA A 125 -9.63 -63.33 -4.64
C ALA A 125 -9.64 -62.02 -5.44
N ASP A 126 -10.24 -62.02 -6.64
CA ASP A 126 -10.39 -60.83 -7.47
C ASP A 126 -11.30 -59.77 -6.83
N LEU A 127 -12.44 -60.18 -6.26
CA LEU A 127 -13.32 -59.27 -5.50
C LEU A 127 -12.61 -58.65 -4.29
N ARG A 128 -11.78 -59.43 -3.58
CA ARG A 128 -10.97 -58.89 -2.47
C ARG A 128 -9.94 -57.88 -2.97
N ARG A 129 -9.22 -58.18 -4.04
CA ARG A 129 -8.26 -57.25 -4.67
C ARG A 129 -8.94 -55.95 -5.09
N LEU A 130 -10.13 -56.04 -5.70
CA LEU A 130 -10.90 -54.87 -6.12
C LEU A 130 -11.36 -54.02 -4.91
N ASN A 131 -11.83 -54.66 -3.83
CA ASN A 131 -12.18 -53.98 -2.60
C ASN A 131 -10.99 -53.29 -1.94
N THR A 132 -9.81 -53.92 -1.91
CA THR A 132 -8.59 -53.29 -1.39
C THR A 132 -8.24 -52.04 -2.20
N ARG A 133 -8.26 -52.13 -3.54
CA ARG A 133 -8.00 -50.98 -4.43
C ARG A 133 -9.01 -49.85 -4.24
N LEU A 134 -10.29 -50.16 -4.04
CA LEU A 134 -11.32 -49.16 -3.71
C LEU A 134 -11.03 -48.45 -2.38
N ALA A 135 -10.64 -49.20 -1.36
CA ALA A 135 -10.31 -48.64 -0.05
C ALA A 135 -9.10 -47.69 -0.14
N ASP A 136 -8.06 -48.07 -0.87
CA ASP A 136 -6.88 -47.24 -1.11
C ASP A 136 -7.26 -45.95 -1.85
N ALA A 137 -8.07 -46.08 -2.90
CA ALA A 137 -8.55 -44.95 -3.69
C ALA A 137 -9.36 -43.94 -2.87
N LEU A 138 -10.31 -44.44 -2.07
CA LEU A 138 -11.12 -43.60 -1.20
C LEU A 138 -10.26 -42.87 -0.17
N THR A 139 -9.23 -43.53 0.36
CA THR A 139 -8.27 -42.90 1.29
C THR A 139 -7.56 -41.73 0.63
N VAL A 140 -7.05 -41.92 -0.60
CA VAL A 140 -6.41 -40.84 -1.38
C VAL A 140 -7.37 -39.70 -1.67
N ILE A 141 -8.61 -39.99 -2.10
CA ILE A 141 -9.63 -38.97 -2.37
C ILE A 141 -9.98 -38.18 -1.11
N HIS A 142 -10.13 -38.86 0.02
CA HIS A 142 -10.39 -38.21 1.30
C HIS A 142 -9.23 -37.32 1.73
N GLN A 143 -7.99 -37.75 1.51
CA GLN A 143 -6.80 -36.94 1.79
C GLN A 143 -6.73 -35.71 0.89
N GLN A 144 -6.89 -35.87 -0.42
CA GLN A 144 -6.92 -34.75 -1.37
C GLN A 144 -8.02 -33.74 -1.03
N ARG A 145 -9.20 -34.22 -0.62
CA ARG A 145 -10.30 -33.34 -0.19
C ARG A 145 -9.94 -32.53 1.05
N ARG A 146 -9.24 -33.12 2.02
CA ARG A 146 -8.76 -32.41 3.22
C ARG A 146 -7.71 -31.35 2.86
N GLU A 147 -6.77 -31.69 2.00
CA GLU A 147 -5.72 -30.76 1.52
C GLU A 147 -6.33 -29.58 0.77
N ARG A 148 -7.32 -29.83 -0.10
CA ARG A 148 -8.05 -28.77 -0.82
C ARG A 148 -8.76 -27.82 0.14
N LEU A 149 -9.49 -28.34 1.12
CA LEU A 149 -10.17 -27.51 2.12
C LEU A 149 -9.18 -26.68 2.96
N ALA A 150 -8.01 -27.25 3.27
CA ALA A 150 -6.96 -26.52 3.97
C ALA A 150 -6.40 -25.36 3.13
N LEU A 151 -6.19 -25.58 1.83
CA LEU A 151 -5.74 -24.52 0.90
C LEU A 151 -6.80 -23.42 0.74
N GLU A 152 -8.09 -23.79 0.58
CA GLU A 152 -9.19 -22.83 0.52
C GLU A 152 -9.22 -21.93 1.78
N ALA A 153 -9.06 -22.52 2.97
CA ALA A 153 -8.99 -21.75 4.22
C ALA A 153 -7.75 -20.84 4.34
N ILE A 154 -6.63 -21.19 3.70
CA ILE A 154 -5.43 -20.34 3.63
C ILE A 154 -5.66 -19.17 2.69
N LEU A 155 -6.26 -19.42 1.52
CA LEU A 155 -6.57 -18.39 0.53
C LEU A 155 -7.56 -17.38 1.11
N GLU A 156 -8.62 -17.83 1.76
CA GLU A 156 -9.60 -16.95 2.41
C GLU A 156 -8.94 -16.08 3.51
N ARG A 157 -8.05 -16.67 4.33
CA ARG A 157 -7.27 -15.89 5.31
C ARG A 157 -6.37 -14.85 4.64
N ARG A 158 -5.75 -15.19 3.52
CA ARG A 158 -4.89 -14.27 2.75
C ARG A 158 -5.69 -13.14 2.15
N GLU A 159 -6.85 -13.42 1.57
CA GLU A 159 -7.77 -12.40 1.03
C GLU A 159 -8.23 -11.42 2.11
N ARG A 160 -8.66 -11.94 3.27
CA ARG A 160 -9.04 -11.09 4.42
C ARG A 160 -7.86 -10.21 4.89
N ARG A 161 -6.63 -10.74 4.89
CA ARG A 161 -5.44 -9.96 5.24
C ARG A 161 -5.14 -8.88 4.20
N LEU A 162 -5.27 -9.18 2.91
CA LEU A 162 -5.11 -8.21 1.83
C LEU A 162 -6.17 -7.10 1.90
N ALA A 163 -7.43 -7.45 2.16
CA ALA A 163 -8.49 -6.47 2.34
C ALA A 163 -8.18 -5.50 3.49
N ARG A 164 -7.72 -6.01 4.65
CA ARG A 164 -7.30 -5.17 5.79
C ARG A 164 -6.11 -4.28 5.45
N ALA A 165 -5.11 -4.80 4.74
CA ALA A 165 -3.95 -4.03 4.32
C ALA A 165 -4.34 -2.91 3.33
N ASN A 166 -5.26 -3.18 2.41
CA ASN A 166 -5.79 -2.18 1.49
C ASN A 166 -6.52 -1.04 2.21
N VAL A 167 -7.33 -1.35 3.24
CA VAL A 167 -7.96 -0.31 4.08
C VAL A 167 -6.91 0.49 4.84
N ALA A 168 -5.94 -0.18 5.47
CA ALA A 168 -4.88 0.50 6.20
C ALA A 168 -4.05 1.45 5.31
N THR A 169 -3.71 1.02 4.09
CA THR A 169 -2.99 1.86 3.12
C THR A 169 -3.83 3.01 2.58
N ALA A 170 -5.14 2.86 2.43
CA ALA A 170 -6.04 3.96 2.08
C ALA A 170 -6.05 5.01 3.19
N ASN A 171 -6.26 4.60 4.44
CA ASN A 171 -6.24 5.49 5.60
C ASN A 171 -4.90 6.24 5.72
N ALA A 172 -3.77 5.53 5.58
CA ALA A 172 -2.45 6.15 5.64
C ALA A 172 -2.21 7.19 4.53
N ARG A 173 -2.83 7.03 3.35
CA ARG A 173 -2.76 8.03 2.27
C ARG A 173 -3.57 9.27 2.61
N ASP A 174 -4.73 9.10 3.24
CA ASP A 174 -5.57 10.21 3.66
C ASP A 174 -4.92 10.98 4.82
N ASP A 175 -4.32 10.27 5.79
CA ASP A 175 -3.52 10.87 6.86
C ASP A 175 -2.33 11.67 6.28
N LEU A 176 -1.63 11.12 5.28
CA LEU A 176 -0.53 11.82 4.62
C LEU A 176 -1.01 13.10 3.92
N ARG A 177 -2.15 13.06 3.23
CA ARG A 177 -2.73 14.25 2.58
C ARG A 177 -3.11 15.31 3.59
N ALA A 178 -3.73 14.91 4.71
CA ALA A 178 -4.05 15.82 5.81
C ALA A 178 -2.78 16.47 6.39
N ALA A 179 -1.72 15.68 6.62
CA ALA A 179 -0.45 16.19 7.11
C ALA A 179 0.22 17.16 6.11
N GLN A 180 0.14 16.88 4.81
CA GLN A 180 0.65 17.78 3.76
C GLN A 180 -0.11 19.11 3.72
N ALA A 181 -1.44 19.07 3.87
CA ALA A 181 -2.25 20.29 3.94
C ALA A 181 -1.91 21.13 5.17
N ALA A 182 -1.78 20.50 6.34
CA ALA A 182 -1.37 21.19 7.56
C ALA A 182 0.04 21.79 7.46
N LEU A 183 0.98 21.09 6.81
CA LEU A 183 2.32 21.62 6.57
C LEU A 183 2.27 22.86 5.68
N ALA A 184 1.50 22.83 4.60
CA ALA A 184 1.35 23.99 3.71
C ALA A 184 0.75 25.21 4.43
N GLU A 185 -0.20 24.99 5.33
CA GLU A 185 -0.77 26.05 6.19
C GLU A 185 0.30 26.66 7.10
N VAL A 186 1.05 25.83 7.82
CA VAL A 186 2.15 26.30 8.70
C VAL A 186 3.24 27.03 7.92
N GLU A 187 3.57 26.57 6.72
CA GLU A 187 4.53 27.26 5.85
C GLU A 187 4.03 28.64 5.43
N SER A 188 2.72 28.76 5.14
CA SER A 188 2.11 30.05 4.80
C SER A 188 2.10 31.01 5.99
N GLU A 189 1.79 30.54 7.20
CA GLU A 189 1.84 31.32 8.43
C GLU A 189 3.26 31.80 8.74
N ARG A 190 4.25 30.91 8.58
CA ARG A 190 5.67 31.24 8.74
C ARG A 190 6.09 32.34 7.77
N ASP A 191 5.67 32.26 6.51
CA ASP A 191 6.05 33.24 5.49
C ASP A 191 5.37 34.59 5.73
N LEU A 192 4.12 34.61 6.21
CA LEU A 192 3.45 35.83 6.68
C LEU A 192 4.17 36.44 7.88
N ALA A 193 4.53 35.64 8.89
CA ALA A 193 5.26 36.08 10.06
C ALA A 193 6.64 36.66 9.70
N ARG A 194 7.34 36.07 8.72
CA ARG A 194 8.61 36.59 8.21
C ARG A 194 8.47 37.96 7.56
N ARG A 195 7.41 38.18 6.78
CA ARG A 195 7.13 39.49 6.17
C ARG A 195 6.83 40.53 7.24
N ALA A 196 5.93 40.22 8.18
CA ALA A 196 5.61 41.11 9.28
C ALA A 196 6.86 41.47 10.12
N ALA A 197 7.75 40.52 10.38
CA ALA A 197 9.00 40.79 11.08
C ALA A 197 9.96 41.71 10.29
N ALA A 198 9.99 41.58 8.96
CA ALA A 198 10.77 42.48 8.10
C ALA A 198 10.19 43.90 8.11
N ASP A 199 8.87 44.04 8.04
CA ASP A 199 8.18 45.33 8.09
C ASP A 199 8.43 46.05 9.43
N LEU A 200 8.28 45.34 10.55
CA LEU A 200 8.59 45.87 11.89
C LEU A 200 10.06 46.27 12.03
N THR A 201 10.97 45.55 11.37
CA THR A 201 12.41 45.89 11.36
C THR A 201 12.64 47.19 10.60
N ALA A 202 11.98 47.38 9.46
CA ALA A 202 12.04 48.61 8.68
C ALA A 202 11.46 49.81 9.46
N GLU A 203 10.28 49.66 10.06
CA GLU A 203 9.64 50.70 10.89
C GLU A 203 10.54 51.11 12.08
N ARG A 204 11.14 50.12 12.76
CA ARG A 204 12.08 50.39 13.86
C ARG A 204 13.27 51.22 13.37
N ASP A 205 13.82 50.90 12.20
CA ASP A 205 14.99 51.60 11.66
C ASP A 205 14.64 53.01 11.16
N ASP A 206 13.42 53.21 10.64
CA ASP A 206 12.87 54.53 10.33
C ASP A 206 12.70 55.37 11.60
N LEU A 207 12.07 54.83 12.64
CA LEU A 207 11.91 55.50 13.94
C LEU A 207 13.25 55.86 14.58
N ARG A 208 14.27 55.00 14.44
CA ARG A 208 15.64 55.30 14.90
C ARG A 208 16.25 56.49 14.15
N ARG A 209 16.03 56.59 12.84
CA ARG A 209 16.48 57.73 12.04
C ARG A 209 15.73 59.00 12.43
N ASP A 210 14.42 58.93 12.64
CA ASP A 210 13.60 60.06 13.09
C ASP A 210 14.02 60.54 14.47
N LEU A 211 14.25 59.62 15.42
CA LEU A 211 14.76 59.95 16.76
C LEU A 211 16.12 60.64 16.69
N THR A 212 17.02 60.15 15.83
CA THR A 212 18.35 60.76 15.64
C THR A 212 18.23 62.18 15.07
N ARG A 213 17.35 62.39 14.09
CA ARG A 213 17.05 63.72 13.53
C ARG A 213 16.43 64.65 14.57
N ALA A 214 15.50 64.17 15.38
CA ALA A 214 14.89 64.94 16.44
C ALA A 214 15.92 65.38 17.50
N ARG A 215 16.81 64.46 17.92
CA ARG A 215 17.92 64.79 18.82
C ARG A 215 18.84 65.87 18.23
N ALA A 216 19.23 65.73 16.96
CA ALA A 216 20.05 66.74 16.30
C ALA A 216 19.34 68.11 16.22
N GLY A 217 18.02 68.12 15.94
CA GLY A 217 17.22 69.34 15.94
C GLY A 217 17.11 70.01 17.31
N VAL A 218 16.99 69.23 18.39
CA VAL A 218 17.02 69.75 19.76
C VAL A 218 18.38 70.37 20.10
N GLU A 219 19.49 69.71 19.74
CA GLU A 219 20.84 70.24 19.97
C GLU A 219 21.10 71.53 19.17
N ASP A 220 20.66 71.60 17.90
CA ASP A 220 20.74 72.85 17.10
C ASP A 220 19.90 73.97 17.73
N LEU A 221 18.69 73.66 18.17
CA LEU A 221 17.82 74.62 18.85
C LEU A 221 18.47 75.12 20.15
N LYS A 222 19.06 74.22 20.94
CA LYS A 222 19.81 74.55 22.16
C LYS A 222 20.98 75.49 21.86
N ALA A 223 21.77 75.19 20.82
CA ALA A 223 22.88 76.04 20.39
C ALA A 223 22.41 77.45 19.99
N ARG A 224 21.33 77.56 19.20
CA ARG A 224 20.73 78.86 18.82
C ARG A 224 20.20 79.65 20.02
N TYR A 225 19.60 78.98 21.00
CA TYR A 225 19.18 79.64 22.24
C TYR A 225 20.38 80.16 23.03
N LEU A 226 21.44 79.37 23.17
CA LEU A 226 22.68 79.81 23.82
C LEU A 226 23.34 80.98 23.10
N GLU A 227 23.37 80.99 21.77
CA GLU A 227 23.89 82.11 20.97
C GLU A 227 23.08 83.40 21.20
N LYS A 228 21.74 83.33 21.11
CA LYS A 228 20.86 84.46 21.42
C LYS A 228 21.04 84.96 22.85
N PHE A 229 21.22 84.04 23.79
CA PHE A 229 21.48 84.37 25.19
C PHE A 229 22.84 85.06 25.38
N ALA A 230 23.89 84.62 24.68
CA ALA A 230 25.19 85.28 24.70
C ALA A 230 25.14 86.69 24.09
N LEU A 231 24.38 86.89 23.01
CA LEU A 231 24.15 88.22 22.42
C LEU A 231 23.41 89.15 23.38
N SER A 232 22.34 88.68 24.03
CA SER A 232 21.61 89.50 25.01
C SER A 232 22.48 89.86 26.22
N LEU A 233 23.33 88.94 26.68
CA LEU A 233 24.37 89.21 27.68
C LEU A 233 25.34 90.30 27.24
N HIS A 234 25.81 90.24 25.99
CA HIS A 234 26.73 91.24 25.45
C HIS A 234 26.08 92.63 25.37
N ASP A 235 24.85 92.72 24.86
CA ASP A 235 24.09 93.97 24.78
C ASP A 235 23.84 94.58 26.17
N LEU A 236 23.53 93.73 27.16
CA LEU A 236 23.35 94.15 28.56
C LEU A 236 24.66 94.63 29.19
N ASN A 237 25.79 93.97 28.94
CA ASN A 237 27.10 94.44 29.40
C ASN A 237 27.50 95.77 28.75
N ARG A 238 27.20 95.96 27.47
CA ARG A 238 27.42 97.23 26.78
C ARG A 238 26.55 98.35 27.36
N ALA A 239 25.28 98.06 27.65
CA ALA A 239 24.38 98.99 28.34
C ALA A 239 24.86 99.31 29.76
N ARG A 240 25.47 98.34 30.46
CA ARG A 240 26.11 98.55 31.77
C ARG A 240 27.27 99.53 31.66
N GLU A 241 28.16 99.38 30.67
CA GLU A 241 29.31 100.27 30.44
C GLU A 241 28.90 101.70 30.08
N THR A 242 27.87 101.88 29.24
CA THR A 242 27.35 103.22 28.93
C THR A 242 26.69 103.88 30.14
N LEU A 243 25.99 103.12 30.99
CA LEU A 243 25.40 103.62 32.23
C LEU A 243 26.43 103.88 33.34
N TYR A 244 27.57 103.19 33.34
CA TYR A 244 28.67 103.40 34.31
C TYR A 244 29.43 104.70 34.04
N ASN A 245 29.41 105.17 32.79
CA ASN A 245 30.05 106.42 32.36
C ASN A 245 29.12 107.65 32.45
N ASP A 246 27.90 107.50 32.97
CA ASP A 246 26.93 108.59 33.15
C ASP A 246 26.90 109.06 34.62
N PRO A 247 27.34 110.29 34.95
CA PRO A 247 27.51 110.76 36.34
C PRO A 247 26.22 110.86 37.18
N GLY A 248 25.05 110.58 36.61
CA GLY A 248 23.73 110.75 37.27
C GLY A 248 22.92 109.48 37.56
N SER A 249 23.44 108.27 37.35
CA SER A 249 22.61 107.05 37.30
C SER A 249 22.41 106.30 38.65
N THR A 250 21.15 105.99 39.03
CA THR A 250 20.72 105.33 40.29
C THR A 250 20.78 103.80 40.23
N LEU A 251 21.99 103.26 40.11
CA LEU A 251 22.31 101.87 39.74
C LEU A 251 22.14 100.70 40.75
N PRO A 252 21.62 100.77 41.99
CA PRO A 252 21.49 99.56 42.83
C PRO A 252 20.26 98.67 42.54
N ALA A 253 19.09 99.24 42.20
CA ALA A 253 17.83 98.48 42.14
C ALA A 253 17.68 97.61 40.86
N ASN A 254 18.26 98.04 39.74
CA ASN A 254 18.19 97.30 38.47
C ASN A 254 19.17 96.13 38.37
N LYS A 255 20.20 96.08 39.25
CA LYS A 255 21.19 94.98 39.29
C LYS A 255 20.59 93.67 39.80
N ALA A 256 19.59 93.73 40.69
CA ALA A 256 18.91 92.55 41.21
C ALA A 256 17.94 91.95 40.17
N SER A 257 17.15 92.78 39.50
CA SER A 257 16.16 92.34 38.49
C SER A 257 16.79 91.58 37.32
N VAL A 258 17.92 92.09 36.83
CA VAL A 258 18.63 91.49 35.69
C VAL A 258 19.31 90.17 36.09
N ALA A 259 19.94 90.10 37.27
CA ALA A 259 20.50 88.86 37.84
C ALA A 259 19.43 87.80 38.17
N GLN A 260 18.24 88.22 38.56
CA GLN A 260 17.10 87.32 38.84
C GLN A 260 16.52 86.72 37.56
N GLY A 261 16.45 87.52 36.47
CA GLY A 261 16.13 87.01 35.13
C GLY A 261 17.16 85.99 34.62
N TYR A 262 18.44 86.17 34.94
CA TYR A 262 19.51 85.24 34.58
C TYR A 262 19.42 83.88 35.28
N TYR A 263 18.96 83.83 36.53
CA TYR A 263 18.85 82.56 37.27
C TYR A 263 17.67 81.72 36.77
N MET A 264 16.51 82.34 36.54
CA MET A 264 15.30 81.63 36.08
C MET A 264 15.49 80.95 34.71
N ILE A 265 16.20 81.60 33.78
CA ILE A 265 16.38 81.07 32.40
C ILE A 265 17.37 79.89 32.39
N LEU A 266 18.37 79.91 33.26
CA LEU A 266 19.38 78.85 33.34
C LEU A 266 18.88 77.61 34.11
N GLU A 267 17.93 77.81 35.03
CA GLU A 267 17.21 76.76 35.74
C GLU A 267 16.25 76.01 34.80
N ASP A 268 15.55 76.74 33.90
CA ASP A 268 14.65 76.16 32.87
C ASP A 268 15.40 75.34 31.78
N MET A 269 16.71 75.52 31.63
CA MET A 269 17.54 74.86 30.59
C MET A 269 18.35 73.67 31.10
N ASP A 270 18.21 73.27 32.37
CA ASP A 270 18.96 72.20 33.03
C ASP A 270 20.50 72.32 32.86
N ALA A 271 20.98 73.56 32.72
CA ALA A 271 22.38 73.93 32.44
C ALA A 271 23.05 74.59 33.65
N ALA A 272 22.68 74.15 34.86
CA ALA A 272 23.06 74.78 36.13
C ALA A 272 24.59 74.88 36.34
N ALA A 273 25.37 73.94 35.81
CA ALA A 273 26.82 73.94 35.95
C ALA A 273 27.53 75.00 35.09
N GLU A 274 27.01 75.25 33.88
CA GLU A 274 27.53 76.27 32.96
C GLU A 274 27.09 77.66 33.39
N ALA A 275 25.86 77.76 33.91
CA ALA A 275 25.32 78.94 34.57
C ALA A 275 26.16 79.43 35.75
N GLN A 276 26.59 78.52 36.62
CA GLN A 276 27.42 78.84 37.78
C GLN A 276 28.81 79.36 37.38
N LYS A 277 29.42 78.81 36.32
CA LYS A 277 30.71 79.31 35.82
C LYS A 277 30.59 80.73 35.25
N LEU A 278 29.50 81.01 34.55
CA LEU A 278 29.24 82.31 33.94
C LEU A 278 28.91 83.38 35.00
N MET A 279 28.16 83.02 36.05
CA MET A 279 27.95 83.88 37.22
C MET A 279 29.26 84.16 37.98
N ALA A 280 30.13 83.16 38.11
CA ALA A 280 31.43 83.33 38.77
C ALA A 280 32.37 84.25 37.98
N SER A 281 32.34 84.25 36.64
CA SER A 281 33.15 85.18 35.84
C SER A 281 32.64 86.62 35.93
N ILE A 282 31.31 86.83 35.91
CA ILE A 282 30.69 88.16 36.06
C ILE A 282 31.02 88.79 37.43
N LEU A 283 31.07 87.99 38.50
CA LEU A 283 31.47 88.44 39.83
C LEU A 283 32.96 88.80 39.91
N LYS A 284 33.81 88.21 39.07
CA LYS A 284 35.27 88.39 39.10
C LYS A 284 35.76 89.58 38.27
N GLU A 285 35.03 89.97 37.22
CA GLU A 285 35.27 91.20 36.43
C GLU A 285 34.58 92.44 37.01
N GLY A 286 33.88 92.31 38.14
CA GLY A 286 33.20 93.40 38.85
C GLY A 286 33.96 93.99 40.04
N MET A 287 35.22 93.58 40.27
CA MET A 287 36.17 94.22 41.20
C MET A 287 37.37 94.76 40.41
#